data_AF-A0A8B7P7P8-F1
#
_entry.id   AF-A0A8B7P7P8-F1
#
_cell.length_a   1.000
_cell.length_b   1.000
_cell.length_c   1.000
_cell.angle_alpha   90.00
_cell.angle_beta   90.00
_cell.angle_gamma   90.00
#
_symmetry.space_group_name_H-M   'P 1'
#
loop_
_entity.id
_entity.type
_entity.pdbx_description
1 polymer ?
#
loop_
_entity_poly.entity_id
_entity_poly.type
_entity_poly.pdbx_seq_one_letter_code
_entity_poly.pdbx_strand_id
1 'polypeptide(L)'
;MTTHNSGVWTVICLHDARSIYEVPLMLEEQKLSALLISRLNLGLPLVRPRGFMKKWKQLVSRQENLRQDVSIALVGKYTQLSDAYASVIKALDHAALACQRRLRLVCIEAEDLEDSAKTERPVKYHEAWQNVCKSHGLLVPGGFGKRGLEGKVLVCRWARLNKKPFLGICLGLQAAVIEFARNVLNMEGATSQEVADEDSSGPYAIIEMLEHNPGQMGGTMRLGTKKTIFVTQKSKLRQLYGNVDFVKERHRHRYEVDPRLVRALEDAGLHFVGQDEERERMEILELEDHPYYVGCQYHPEYLTRPLKASPPFLGLILASIGKLDNYLRRECRMSPTDSPDSTDDESQMPLYARRDLRVPPVQGRTPSSVEAQLTNPDDNGDLRFPLLPDTEDLEYTNAAIISAASRMDALSVSRHNGACSASSTSEGSESELTR
;
A
#
# COMPACT_ATOMS: atom_id res chain seq x y z
N MET A 1 48.49 -7.63 -12.93
CA MET A 1 47.13 -7.29 -13.41
C MET A 1 46.43 -8.59 -13.79
N THR A 2 45.86 -9.29 -12.81
CA THR A 2 45.02 -10.47 -13.02
C THR A 2 43.58 -10.00 -13.08
N THR A 3 43.05 -9.82 -14.29
CA THR A 3 41.62 -9.78 -14.53
C THR A 3 41.07 -11.14 -14.09
N HIS A 4 40.50 -11.21 -12.90
CA HIS A 4 39.67 -12.34 -12.50
C HIS A 4 38.52 -12.43 -13.50
N ASN A 5 38.66 -13.34 -14.45
CA ASN A 5 37.65 -13.69 -15.42
C ASN A 5 36.44 -14.20 -14.62
N SER A 6 35.48 -13.32 -14.35
CA SER A 6 34.23 -13.67 -13.68
C SER A 6 33.59 -14.78 -14.50
N GLY A 7 33.60 -16.00 -13.97
CA GLY A 7 33.14 -17.18 -14.68
C GLY A 7 31.72 -16.96 -15.20
N VAL A 8 31.41 -17.49 -16.39
CA VAL A 8 30.10 -17.40 -17.08
C VAL A 8 28.89 -17.61 -16.14
N TRP A 9 29.08 -18.36 -15.06
CA TRP A 9 28.14 -18.62 -13.97
C TRP A 9 27.70 -17.42 -13.13
N THR A 10 28.30 -16.23 -13.27
CA THR A 10 27.90 -15.01 -12.51
C THR A 10 27.00 -14.07 -13.30
N VAL A 11 26.71 -14.37 -14.58
CA VAL A 11 25.80 -13.57 -15.40
C VAL A 11 24.38 -14.12 -15.25
N ILE A 12 23.47 -13.28 -14.75
CA ILE A 12 22.08 -13.64 -14.49
C ILE A 12 21.21 -12.98 -15.56
N CYS A 13 20.40 -13.77 -16.25
CA CYS A 13 19.46 -13.28 -17.26
C CYS A 13 18.10 -12.96 -16.62
N LEU A 14 17.68 -11.71 -16.67
CA LEU A 14 16.33 -11.29 -16.29
C LEU A 14 15.67 -10.63 -17.50
N HIS A 15 14.64 -11.27 -18.04
CA HIS A 15 13.78 -10.67 -19.06
C HIS A 15 12.61 -9.93 -18.40
N ASP A 16 11.88 -9.15 -19.19
CA ASP A 16 10.69 -8.43 -18.72
C ASP A 16 9.65 -9.43 -18.19
N ALA A 17 9.51 -9.45 -16.87
CA ALA A 17 8.57 -10.32 -16.17
C ALA A 17 7.14 -9.79 -16.32
N ARG A 18 6.16 -10.69 -16.35
CA ARG A 18 4.73 -10.32 -16.43
C ARG A 18 4.24 -9.69 -15.13
N SER A 19 4.89 -10.03 -14.03
CA SER A 19 4.61 -9.53 -12.69
C SER A 19 5.89 -9.44 -11.88
N ILE A 20 5.94 -8.48 -10.96
CA ILE A 20 7.04 -8.35 -9.99
C ILE A 20 7.21 -9.61 -9.11
N TYR A 21 6.16 -10.44 -8.98
CA TYR A 21 6.21 -11.68 -8.19
C TYR A 21 6.85 -12.86 -8.91
N GLU A 22 7.10 -12.74 -10.22
CA GLU A 22 7.80 -13.74 -11.02
C GLU A 22 9.32 -13.60 -10.88
N VAL A 23 9.82 -12.40 -10.62
CA VAL A 23 11.26 -12.11 -10.49
C VAL A 23 11.97 -13.02 -9.47
N PRO A 24 11.44 -13.28 -8.25
CA PRO A 24 12.06 -14.23 -7.33
C PRO A 24 12.14 -15.66 -7.88
N LEU A 25 11.18 -16.09 -8.72
CA LEU A 25 11.20 -17.42 -9.35
C LEU A 25 12.28 -17.51 -10.43
N MET A 26 12.41 -16.47 -11.26
CA MET A 26 13.43 -16.39 -12.31
C MET A 26 14.85 -16.40 -11.73
N LEU A 27 15.05 -15.66 -10.63
CA LEU A 27 16.34 -15.63 -9.92
C LEU A 27 16.70 -16.99 -9.29
N GLU A 28 15.71 -17.68 -8.73
CA GLU A 28 15.93 -19.00 -8.14
C GLU A 28 16.15 -20.09 -9.20
N GLU A 29 15.51 -19.98 -10.38
CA GLU A 29 15.76 -20.87 -11.52
C GLU A 29 17.25 -20.83 -11.96
N GLN A 30 17.88 -19.66 -11.85
CA GLN A 30 19.30 -19.46 -12.12
C GLN A 30 20.20 -19.69 -10.89
N LYS A 31 19.64 -20.25 -9.81
CA LYS A 31 20.37 -20.65 -8.59
C LYS A 31 21.13 -19.51 -7.91
N LEU A 32 20.64 -18.26 -8.01
CA LEU A 32 21.26 -17.10 -7.36
C LEU A 32 21.46 -17.32 -5.86
N SER A 33 20.47 -17.92 -5.19
CA SER A 33 20.53 -18.17 -3.76
C SER A 33 21.67 -19.11 -3.36
N ALA A 34 22.00 -20.12 -4.18
CA ALA A 34 23.12 -21.03 -3.94
C ALA A 34 24.47 -20.32 -4.16
N LEU A 35 24.55 -19.46 -5.18
CA LEU A 35 25.73 -18.63 -5.44
C LEU A 35 26.03 -17.69 -4.26
N LEU A 36 25.02 -17.00 -3.73
CA LEU A 36 25.18 -16.09 -2.60
C LEU A 36 25.63 -16.83 -1.32
N ILE A 37 25.05 -18.01 -1.03
CA ILE A 37 25.46 -18.83 0.12
C ILE A 37 26.94 -19.20 0.01
N SER A 38 27.36 -19.70 -1.15
CA SER A 38 28.75 -20.12 -1.36
C SER A 38 29.72 -18.93 -1.33
N ARG A 39 29.32 -17.78 -1.86
CA ARG A 39 30.21 -16.61 -1.99
C ARG A 39 30.38 -15.86 -0.67
N LEU A 40 29.32 -15.77 0.12
CA LEU A 40 29.27 -15.03 1.40
C LEU A 40 29.49 -15.94 2.62
N ASN A 41 29.62 -17.25 2.41
CA ASN A 41 29.82 -18.26 3.46
C ASN A 41 28.74 -18.19 4.57
N LEU A 42 27.47 -18.15 4.17
CA LEU A 42 26.35 -17.87 5.08
C LEU A 42 25.98 -19.03 6.03
N GLY A 43 26.69 -20.16 5.99
CA GLY A 43 26.37 -21.34 6.83
C GLY A 43 25.00 -21.97 6.57
N LEU A 44 24.34 -21.63 5.45
CA LEU A 44 23.02 -22.13 5.08
C LEU A 44 23.10 -23.40 4.21
N PRO A 45 22.11 -24.31 4.30
CA PRO A 45 22.09 -25.49 3.46
C PRO A 45 21.92 -25.13 1.98
N LEU A 46 22.75 -25.74 1.12
CA LEU A 46 22.68 -25.57 -0.33
C LEU A 46 21.50 -26.34 -0.96
N VAL A 47 21.08 -27.43 -0.33
CA VAL A 47 19.89 -28.20 -0.75
C VAL A 47 18.65 -27.51 -0.20
N ARG A 48 17.75 -27.11 -1.08
CA ARG A 48 16.51 -26.42 -0.70
C ARG A 48 15.45 -27.40 -0.19
N PRO A 49 14.68 -27.06 0.85
CA PRO A 49 13.53 -27.83 1.28
C PRO A 49 12.52 -28.01 0.14
N ARG A 50 11.80 -29.14 0.15
CA ARG A 50 10.66 -29.33 -0.75
C ARG A 50 9.65 -28.19 -0.53
N GLY A 51 9.23 -27.55 -1.62
CA GLY A 51 8.26 -26.45 -1.55
C GLY A 51 8.84 -25.09 -1.16
N PHE A 52 10.17 -24.89 -1.19
CA PHE A 52 10.82 -23.60 -0.88
C PHE A 52 10.16 -22.40 -1.58
N MET A 53 9.81 -22.53 -2.87
CA MET A 53 9.11 -21.50 -3.65
C MET A 53 7.61 -21.74 -3.82
N LYS A 54 6.98 -22.64 -3.05
CA LYS A 54 5.55 -23.03 -3.23
C LYS A 54 4.63 -21.82 -3.19
N LYS A 55 4.79 -20.95 -2.19
CA LYS A 55 3.95 -19.74 -2.02
C LYS A 55 4.07 -18.76 -3.19
N TRP A 56 5.30 -18.54 -3.69
CA TRP A 56 5.54 -17.67 -4.85
C TRP A 56 4.96 -18.25 -6.14
N LYS A 57 5.15 -19.55 -6.38
CA LYS A 57 4.58 -20.25 -7.54
C LYS A 57 3.05 -20.18 -7.53
N GLN A 58 2.43 -20.42 -6.37
CA GLN A 58 0.98 -20.29 -6.21
C GLN A 58 0.50 -18.85 -6.45
N LEU A 59 1.22 -17.85 -5.95
CA LEU A 59 0.88 -16.44 -6.14
C LEU A 59 0.89 -16.04 -7.63
N VAL A 60 1.96 -16.38 -8.36
CA VAL A 60 2.10 -16.11 -9.79
C VAL A 60 1.03 -16.86 -10.59
N SER A 61 0.86 -18.16 -10.32
CA SER A 61 -0.16 -18.98 -11.00
C SER A 61 -1.58 -18.42 -10.79
N ARG A 62 -1.91 -17.92 -9.59
CA ARG A 62 -3.21 -17.27 -9.33
C ARG A 62 -3.39 -16.01 -10.16
N GLN A 63 -2.38 -15.15 -10.19
CA GLN A 63 -2.43 -13.90 -10.93
C GLN A 63 -2.65 -14.13 -12.43
N GLU A 64 -2.02 -15.16 -13.00
CA GLU A 64 -2.18 -15.50 -14.43
C GLU A 64 -3.56 -16.09 -14.75
N ASN A 65 -4.24 -16.70 -13.78
CA ASN A 65 -5.50 -17.42 -13.98
C ASN A 65 -6.75 -16.64 -13.51
N LEU A 66 -6.65 -15.32 -13.35
CA LEU A 66 -7.79 -14.47 -12.95
C LEU A 66 -8.80 -14.30 -14.10
N ARG A 67 -10.02 -14.80 -13.90
CA ARG A 67 -11.09 -14.76 -14.92
C ARG A 67 -12.20 -13.74 -14.65
N GLN A 68 -12.38 -13.34 -13.40
CA GLN A 68 -13.45 -12.43 -12.99
C GLN A 68 -12.86 -11.07 -12.61
N ASP A 69 -13.49 -10.00 -13.08
CA ASP A 69 -13.02 -8.63 -12.86
C ASP A 69 -13.73 -8.01 -11.65
N VAL A 70 -13.06 -7.10 -10.95
CA VAL A 70 -13.65 -6.17 -9.98
C VAL A 70 -13.24 -4.77 -10.34
N SER A 71 -14.21 -3.88 -10.55
CA SER A 71 -13.95 -2.48 -10.90
C SER A 71 -14.06 -1.57 -9.68
N ILE A 72 -13.00 -0.80 -9.42
CA ILE A 72 -12.91 0.16 -8.32
C ILE A 72 -12.57 1.53 -8.92
N ALA A 73 -13.30 2.57 -8.53
CA ALA A 73 -12.93 3.94 -8.83
C ALA A 73 -12.09 4.53 -7.70
N LEU A 74 -10.90 5.02 -8.05
CA LEU A 74 -10.03 5.77 -7.16
C LEU A 74 -10.17 7.25 -7.49
N VAL A 75 -10.70 8.02 -6.55
CA VAL A 75 -11.00 9.46 -6.73
C VAL A 75 -9.88 10.28 -6.08
N GLY A 76 -8.97 10.77 -6.90
CA GLY A 76 -7.70 11.38 -6.48
C GLY A 76 -7.47 12.77 -7.04
N LYS A 77 -6.37 13.39 -6.63
CA LYS A 77 -5.90 14.71 -7.09
C LYS A 77 -5.00 14.61 -8.33
N TYR A 78 -4.31 13.47 -8.51
CA TYR A 78 -3.29 13.27 -9.54
C TYR A 78 -3.47 11.92 -10.25
N THR A 79 -4.46 11.79 -11.12
CA THR A 79 -4.74 10.50 -11.80
C THR A 79 -3.78 10.18 -12.93
N GLN A 80 -3.19 11.21 -13.54
CA GLN A 80 -2.23 11.08 -14.64
C GLN A 80 -0.84 10.64 -14.16
N LEU A 81 -0.53 10.84 -12.87
CA LEU A 81 0.71 10.42 -12.22
C LEU A 81 0.47 9.09 -11.52
N SER A 82 0.63 7.98 -12.25
CA SER A 82 0.39 6.63 -11.71
C SER A 82 1.18 6.33 -10.42
N ASP A 83 2.35 6.95 -10.26
CA ASP A 83 3.23 6.77 -9.10
C ASP A 83 2.69 7.42 -7.83
N ALA A 84 1.85 8.47 -7.94
CA ALA A 84 1.30 9.19 -6.79
C ALA A 84 0.42 8.28 -5.92
N TYR A 85 -0.11 7.19 -6.49
CA TYR A 85 -0.95 6.21 -5.81
C TYR A 85 -0.37 4.79 -5.83
N ALA A 86 0.92 4.61 -6.14
CA ALA A 86 1.53 3.29 -6.31
C ALA A 86 1.28 2.35 -5.11
N SER A 87 1.42 2.84 -3.88
CA SER A 87 1.14 2.05 -2.66
C SER A 87 -0.32 1.61 -2.56
N VAL A 88 -1.26 2.53 -2.83
CA VAL A 88 -2.71 2.27 -2.80
C VAL A 88 -3.11 1.28 -3.89
N ILE A 89 -2.59 1.45 -5.10
CA ILE A 89 -2.82 0.53 -6.23
C ILE A 89 -2.33 -0.87 -5.88
N LYS A 90 -1.14 -1.00 -5.30
CA LYS A 90 -0.62 -2.30 -4.87
C LYS A 90 -1.42 -2.92 -3.73
N ALA A 91 -1.93 -2.12 -2.80
CA ALA A 91 -2.82 -2.62 -1.75
C ALA A 91 -4.14 -3.17 -2.32
N LEU A 92 -4.72 -2.49 -3.32
CA LEU A 92 -5.89 -2.97 -4.06
C LEU A 92 -5.57 -4.24 -4.86
N ASP A 93 -4.43 -4.31 -5.55
CA ASP A 93 -3.98 -5.50 -6.29
C ASP A 93 -3.88 -6.71 -5.35
N HIS A 94 -3.26 -6.55 -4.17
CA HIS A 94 -3.16 -7.64 -3.18
C HIS A 94 -4.54 -8.11 -2.70
N ALA A 95 -5.45 -7.17 -2.41
CA ALA A 95 -6.81 -7.49 -1.98
C ALA A 95 -7.64 -8.17 -3.08
N ALA A 96 -7.51 -7.71 -4.33
CA ALA A 96 -8.16 -8.30 -5.49
C ALA A 96 -7.64 -9.71 -5.76
N LEU A 97 -6.32 -9.91 -5.68
CA LEU A 97 -5.68 -11.22 -5.85
C LEU A 97 -6.09 -12.20 -4.76
N ALA A 98 -6.18 -11.75 -3.50
CA ALA A 98 -6.72 -12.56 -2.41
C ALA A 98 -8.14 -13.03 -2.73
N CYS A 99 -8.99 -12.15 -3.29
CA CYS A 99 -10.36 -12.45 -3.70
C CYS A 99 -10.49 -13.17 -5.06
N GLN A 100 -9.38 -13.59 -5.69
CA GLN A 100 -9.36 -14.16 -7.05
C GLN A 100 -10.11 -13.29 -8.07
N ARG A 101 -9.82 -11.98 -8.05
CA ARG A 101 -10.34 -11.01 -9.00
C ARG A 101 -9.22 -10.26 -9.70
N ARG A 102 -9.42 -9.95 -10.98
CA ARG A 102 -8.59 -8.99 -11.70
C ARG A 102 -9.09 -7.58 -11.42
N LEU A 103 -8.22 -6.74 -10.86
CA LEU A 103 -8.55 -5.35 -10.59
C LEU A 103 -8.70 -4.55 -11.89
N ARG A 104 -9.82 -3.85 -12.02
CA ARG A 104 -10.09 -2.83 -13.05
C ARG A 104 -10.17 -1.48 -12.36
N LEU A 105 -9.01 -0.86 -12.17
CA LEU A 105 -8.90 0.43 -11.53
C LEU A 105 -9.24 1.55 -12.52
N VAL A 106 -10.14 2.44 -12.11
CA VAL A 106 -10.45 3.67 -12.85
C VAL A 106 -10.04 4.85 -11.97
N CYS A 107 -9.02 5.59 -12.39
CA CYS A 107 -8.56 6.78 -11.68
C CYS A 107 -9.36 8.00 -12.17
N ILE A 108 -10.01 8.71 -11.24
CA ILE A 108 -10.88 9.85 -11.53
C ILE A 108 -10.34 11.10 -10.83
N GLU A 109 -10.18 12.20 -11.57
CA GLU A 109 -9.75 13.48 -10.99
C GLU A 109 -10.91 14.03 -10.16
N ALA A 110 -10.66 14.35 -8.89
CA ALA A 110 -11.70 14.84 -8.00
C ALA A 110 -12.33 16.15 -8.50
N GLU A 111 -11.55 17.02 -9.12
CA GLU A 111 -12.03 18.29 -9.71
C GLU A 111 -13.01 18.05 -10.87
N ASP A 112 -12.96 16.91 -11.55
CA ASP A 112 -13.92 16.56 -12.60
C ASP A 112 -15.31 16.24 -12.04
N LEU A 113 -15.42 15.98 -10.74
CA LEU A 113 -16.70 15.64 -10.10
C LEU A 113 -17.40 16.88 -9.52
N GLU A 114 -16.74 18.03 -9.50
CA GLU A 114 -17.25 19.29 -8.97
C GLU A 114 -18.25 19.97 -9.91
N ASP A 115 -19.16 20.77 -9.36
CA ASP A 115 -20.18 21.46 -10.14
C ASP A 115 -19.58 22.51 -11.11
N SER A 116 -18.42 23.07 -10.78
CA SER A 116 -17.65 23.95 -11.70
C SER A 116 -17.30 23.21 -12.99
N ALA A 117 -16.81 21.97 -12.89
CA ALA A 117 -16.44 21.16 -14.04
C ALA A 117 -17.64 20.79 -14.94
N LYS A 118 -18.86 20.76 -14.40
CA LYS A 118 -20.07 20.58 -15.20
C LYS A 118 -20.24 21.69 -16.24
N THR A 119 -19.84 22.91 -15.90
CA THR A 119 -19.94 24.08 -16.79
C THR A 119 -18.68 24.24 -17.63
N GLU A 120 -17.51 24.15 -17.00
CA GLU A 120 -16.22 24.41 -17.64
C GLU A 120 -15.76 23.25 -18.55
N ARG A 121 -16.02 22.01 -18.13
CA ARG A 121 -15.49 20.78 -18.75
C ARG A 121 -16.55 19.64 -18.74
N PRO A 122 -17.73 19.85 -19.36
CA PRO A 122 -18.88 18.95 -19.24
C PRO A 122 -18.59 17.49 -19.66
N VAL A 123 -17.75 17.29 -20.68
CA VAL A 123 -17.37 15.95 -21.15
C VAL A 123 -16.66 15.17 -20.05
N LYS A 124 -15.64 15.77 -19.42
CA LYS A 124 -14.90 15.14 -18.32
C LYS A 124 -15.78 14.92 -17.10
N TYR A 125 -16.66 15.87 -16.80
CA TYR A 125 -17.61 15.75 -15.69
C TYR A 125 -18.53 14.54 -15.84
N HIS A 126 -19.16 14.40 -17.02
CA HIS A 126 -20.05 13.28 -17.26
C HIS A 126 -19.31 11.94 -17.33
N GLU A 127 -18.10 11.90 -17.88
CA GLU A 127 -17.25 10.70 -17.89
C GLU A 127 -16.86 10.27 -16.46
N ALA A 128 -16.43 11.22 -15.62
CA ALA A 128 -16.08 10.99 -14.23
C ALA A 128 -17.26 10.38 -13.46
N TRP A 129 -18.43 11.02 -13.52
CA TRP A 129 -19.63 10.51 -12.86
C TRP A 129 -20.11 9.17 -13.42
N GLN A 130 -19.96 8.94 -14.73
CA GLN A 130 -20.29 7.65 -15.33
C GLN A 130 -19.38 6.53 -14.78
N ASN A 131 -18.09 6.81 -14.60
CA ASN A 131 -17.12 5.87 -14.05
C ASN A 131 -17.36 5.60 -12.55
N VAL A 132 -17.73 6.63 -11.78
CA VAL A 132 -18.18 6.45 -10.38
C VAL A 132 -19.39 5.53 -10.31
N CYS A 133 -20.41 5.78 -11.15
CA CYS A 133 -21.65 5.00 -11.16
C CYS A 133 -21.42 3.52 -11.51
N LYS A 134 -20.59 3.25 -12.54
CA LYS A 134 -20.31 1.90 -13.05
C LYS A 134 -19.42 1.06 -12.13
N SER A 135 -18.61 1.70 -11.28
CA SER A 135 -17.68 0.99 -10.40
C SER A 135 -18.41 0.18 -9.32
N HIS A 136 -17.82 -0.93 -8.90
CA HIS A 136 -18.35 -1.81 -7.85
C HIS A 136 -17.97 -1.32 -6.45
N GLY A 137 -16.95 -0.48 -6.34
CA GLY A 137 -16.52 0.15 -5.10
C GLY A 137 -15.77 1.45 -5.36
N LEU A 138 -15.71 2.29 -4.35
CA LEU A 138 -15.14 3.62 -4.39
C LEU A 138 -14.04 3.74 -3.34
N LEU A 139 -12.95 4.39 -3.72
CA LEU A 139 -11.83 4.69 -2.82
C LEU A 139 -11.45 6.15 -2.93
N VAL A 140 -11.39 6.84 -1.79
CA VAL A 140 -10.83 8.19 -1.69
C VAL A 140 -9.53 8.09 -0.87
N PRO A 141 -8.35 8.26 -1.50
CA PRO A 141 -7.08 8.17 -0.82
C PRO A 141 -6.77 9.45 -0.03
N GLY A 142 -5.63 9.44 0.68
CA GLY A 142 -5.09 10.63 1.31
C GLY A 142 -4.80 11.76 0.32
N GLY A 143 -4.66 12.97 0.85
CA GLY A 143 -4.34 14.16 0.09
C GLY A 143 -4.15 15.37 0.99
N PHE A 144 -3.97 16.55 0.39
CA PHE A 144 -3.77 17.81 1.09
C PHE A 144 -4.25 18.99 0.24
N GLY A 145 -4.61 20.06 0.93
CA GLY A 145 -5.08 21.33 0.40
C GLY A 145 -6.53 21.30 -0.12
N LYS A 146 -7.00 22.48 -0.50
CA LYS A 146 -8.39 22.76 -0.93
C LYS A 146 -8.79 22.06 -2.23
N ARG A 147 -7.83 21.85 -3.13
CA ARG A 147 -8.09 21.37 -4.50
C ARG A 147 -8.69 19.97 -4.53
N GLY A 148 -9.87 19.82 -5.13
CA GLY A 148 -10.54 18.54 -5.29
C GLY A 148 -11.19 18.01 -4.00
N LEU A 149 -11.28 18.81 -2.93
CA LEU A 149 -11.98 18.39 -1.70
C LEU A 149 -13.48 18.23 -1.95
N GLU A 150 -14.10 19.20 -2.63
CA GLU A 150 -15.54 19.20 -2.87
C GLU A 150 -15.97 18.02 -3.73
N GLY A 151 -15.21 17.68 -4.77
CA GLY A 151 -15.45 16.47 -5.55
C GLY A 151 -15.39 15.17 -4.73
N LYS A 152 -14.48 15.08 -3.76
CA LYS A 152 -14.40 13.92 -2.85
C LYS A 152 -15.60 13.87 -1.90
N VAL A 153 -16.03 15.01 -1.36
CA VAL A 153 -17.23 15.11 -0.51
C VAL A 153 -18.47 14.66 -1.28
N LEU A 154 -18.62 15.09 -2.55
CA LEU A 154 -19.72 14.66 -3.42
C LEU A 154 -19.72 13.14 -3.67
N VAL A 155 -18.55 12.52 -3.84
CA VAL A 155 -18.43 11.06 -3.99
C VAL A 155 -18.76 10.33 -2.69
N CYS A 156 -18.33 10.85 -1.54
CA CYS A 156 -18.68 10.29 -0.23
C CYS A 156 -20.22 10.25 -0.05
N ARG A 157 -20.91 11.33 -0.46
CA ARG A 157 -22.37 11.44 -0.44
C ARG A 157 -23.00 10.42 -1.35
N TRP A 158 -22.53 10.37 -2.60
CA TRP A 158 -23.08 9.45 -3.59
C TRP A 158 -22.92 7.99 -3.15
N ALA A 159 -21.76 7.64 -2.58
CA ALA A 159 -21.49 6.32 -2.06
C ALA A 159 -22.48 5.94 -0.97
N ARG A 160 -22.66 6.83 0.01
CA ARG A 160 -23.59 6.66 1.14
C ARG A 160 -25.03 6.44 0.67
N LEU A 161 -25.53 7.33 -0.19
CA LEU A 161 -26.92 7.30 -0.65
C LEU A 161 -27.23 6.08 -1.53
N ASN A 162 -26.27 5.62 -2.33
CA ASN A 162 -26.44 4.49 -3.24
C ASN A 162 -25.96 3.15 -2.65
N LYS A 163 -25.63 3.11 -1.36
CA LYS A 163 -25.07 1.95 -0.66
C LYS A 163 -23.87 1.33 -1.39
N LYS A 164 -23.04 2.16 -2.03
CA LYS A 164 -21.87 1.69 -2.78
C LYS A 164 -20.69 1.47 -1.83
N PRO A 165 -20.06 0.29 -1.83
CA PRO A 165 -18.87 0.02 -1.00
C PRO A 165 -17.82 1.14 -1.13
N PHE A 166 -17.39 1.67 0.02
CA PHE A 166 -16.54 2.85 0.11
C PHE A 166 -15.42 2.65 1.13
N LEU A 167 -14.22 3.09 0.77
CA LEU A 167 -13.06 3.21 1.65
C LEU A 167 -12.47 4.62 1.58
N GLY A 168 -12.48 5.34 2.69
CA GLY A 168 -11.78 6.62 2.87
C GLY A 168 -10.46 6.42 3.60
N ILE A 169 -9.36 6.96 3.08
CA ILE A 169 -8.03 6.88 3.72
C ILE A 169 -7.54 8.30 4.03
N CYS A 170 -7.17 8.57 5.28
CA CYS A 170 -6.69 9.86 5.76
C CYS A 170 -7.70 10.97 5.39
N LEU A 171 -7.37 11.83 4.41
CA LEU A 171 -8.31 12.83 3.87
C LEU A 171 -9.65 12.22 3.39
N GLY A 172 -9.68 10.97 2.95
CA GLY A 172 -10.94 10.30 2.58
C GLY A 172 -11.88 10.06 3.77
N LEU A 173 -11.35 9.78 4.97
CA LEU A 173 -12.14 9.75 6.20
C LEU A 173 -12.67 11.15 6.51
N GLN A 174 -11.83 12.16 6.41
CA GLN A 174 -12.19 13.55 6.69
C GLN A 174 -13.29 14.05 5.75
N ALA A 175 -13.18 13.76 4.45
CA ALA A 175 -14.19 14.11 3.45
C ALA A 175 -15.55 13.43 3.74
N ALA A 176 -15.54 12.19 4.23
CA ALA A 176 -16.76 11.49 4.62
C ALA A 176 -17.43 12.13 5.85
N VAL A 177 -16.65 12.55 6.85
CA VAL A 177 -17.16 13.27 8.03
C VAL A 177 -17.72 14.65 7.62
N ILE A 178 -17.02 15.38 6.76
CA ILE A 178 -17.50 16.67 6.21
C ILE A 178 -18.82 16.48 5.47
N GLU A 179 -18.90 15.47 4.60
CA GLU A 179 -20.14 15.15 3.87
C GLU A 179 -21.31 14.89 4.82
N PHE A 180 -21.06 14.07 5.83
CA PHE A 180 -22.09 13.65 6.76
C PHE A 180 -22.57 14.81 7.64
N ALA A 181 -21.64 15.65 8.11
CA ALA A 181 -21.98 16.86 8.86
C ALA A 181 -22.86 17.81 8.02
N ARG A 182 -22.52 18.02 6.74
CA ARG A 182 -23.31 18.87 5.83
C ARG A 182 -24.71 18.32 5.56
N ASN A 183 -24.81 17.02 5.24
CA ASN A 183 -26.02 16.46 4.66
C ASN A 183 -26.92 15.71 5.65
N VAL A 184 -26.42 15.33 6.82
CA VAL A 184 -27.20 14.60 7.85
C VAL A 184 -27.38 15.46 9.09
N LEU A 185 -26.34 16.15 9.55
CA LEU A 185 -26.44 17.07 10.69
C LEU A 185 -26.89 18.48 10.30
N ASN A 186 -27.14 18.74 9.01
CA ASN A 186 -27.54 20.04 8.46
C ASN A 186 -26.55 21.18 8.83
N MET A 187 -25.27 20.86 9.00
CA MET A 187 -24.22 21.85 9.21
C MET A 187 -23.77 22.39 7.85
N GLU A 188 -24.58 23.24 7.25
CA GLU A 188 -24.25 23.87 5.97
C GLU A 188 -22.90 24.59 6.04
N GLY A 189 -22.06 24.37 5.01
CA GLY A 189 -20.71 24.92 4.98
C GLY A 189 -19.69 24.21 5.87
N ALA A 190 -20.04 23.08 6.52
CA ALA A 190 -19.08 22.36 7.35
C ALA A 190 -17.80 22.02 6.57
N THR A 191 -16.63 22.28 7.14
CA THR A 191 -15.36 22.12 6.40
C THR A 191 -14.19 21.79 7.32
N SER A 192 -13.00 21.68 6.75
CA SER A 192 -11.74 21.52 7.50
C SER A 192 -11.07 22.88 7.75
N GLN A 193 -10.43 23.03 8.91
CA GLN A 193 -9.54 24.17 9.18
C GLN A 193 -8.38 24.28 8.17
N GLU A 194 -8.00 23.19 7.49
CA GLU A 194 -6.98 23.20 6.44
C GLU A 194 -7.36 24.09 5.23
N VAL A 195 -8.65 24.19 4.92
CA VAL A 195 -9.14 24.76 3.67
C VAL A 195 -10.00 26.01 3.85
N ALA A 196 -10.34 26.32 5.10
CA ALA A 196 -11.07 27.52 5.43
C ALA A 196 -10.18 28.75 5.29
N ASP A 197 -10.78 29.86 4.89
CA ASP A 197 -10.09 31.13 4.84
C ASP A 197 -9.72 31.57 6.27
N GLU A 198 -8.58 32.24 6.45
CA GLU A 198 -7.99 32.54 7.77
C GLU A 198 -8.95 33.29 8.72
N ASP A 199 -9.87 34.08 8.18
CA ASP A 199 -10.85 34.88 8.93
C ASP A 199 -12.21 34.18 9.14
N SER A 200 -12.39 32.96 8.63
CA SER A 200 -13.63 32.21 8.79
C SER A 200 -13.71 31.60 10.19
N SER A 201 -14.82 31.79 10.90
CA SER A 201 -15.14 31.03 12.12
C SER A 201 -16.06 29.84 11.84
N GLY A 202 -16.18 29.47 10.55
CA GLY A 202 -17.19 28.56 10.01
C GLY A 202 -17.25 27.20 10.72
N PRO A 203 -18.34 26.45 10.55
CA PRO A 203 -18.52 25.18 11.25
C PRO A 203 -17.43 24.18 10.85
N TYR A 204 -16.46 23.93 11.72
CA TYR A 204 -15.39 22.98 11.46
C TYR A 204 -15.83 21.57 11.83
N ALA A 205 -15.84 20.69 10.83
CA ALA A 205 -15.96 19.26 11.07
C ALA A 205 -14.62 18.61 11.39
N ILE A 206 -13.55 19.20 10.85
CA ILE A 206 -12.17 18.72 10.93
C ILE A 206 -11.30 19.88 11.43
N ILE A 207 -10.54 19.65 12.50
CA ILE A 207 -9.71 20.65 13.19
C ILE A 207 -8.25 20.23 13.23
N GLU A 208 -7.34 21.18 13.34
CA GLU A 208 -5.92 20.89 13.55
C GLU A 208 -5.68 20.43 15.00
N MET A 209 -5.04 19.27 15.16
CA MET A 209 -4.74 18.69 16.47
C MET A 209 -3.33 18.08 16.48
N LEU A 210 -2.33 18.94 16.58
CA LEU A 210 -0.91 18.56 16.55
C LEU A 210 -0.48 17.79 17.82
N GLU A 211 0.49 16.89 17.66
CA GLU A 211 1.09 16.16 18.78
C GLU A 211 2.17 16.99 19.47
N HIS A 212 2.16 16.98 20.80
CA HIS A 212 3.17 17.61 21.63
C HIS A 212 4.03 16.52 22.27
N ASN A 213 5.13 16.18 21.60
CA ASN A 213 6.01 15.09 22.02
C ASN A 213 7.16 15.63 22.88
N PRO A 214 7.50 15.00 24.02
CA PRO A 214 8.65 15.39 24.83
C PRO A 214 9.94 15.44 24.00
N GLY A 215 10.67 16.55 24.07
CA GLY A 215 11.91 16.76 23.31
C GLY A 215 11.74 17.39 21.93
N GLN A 216 10.50 17.64 21.47
CA GLN A 216 10.23 18.41 20.26
C GLN A 216 9.59 19.77 20.61
N MET A 217 10.11 20.85 20.04
CA MET A 217 9.52 22.19 20.22
C MET A 217 8.38 22.40 19.23
N GLY A 218 7.22 22.86 19.74
CA GLY A 218 6.03 23.13 18.94
C GLY A 218 5.15 21.90 18.69
N GLY A 219 4.04 22.12 17.98
CA GLY A 219 3.13 21.05 17.55
C GLY A 219 3.72 20.28 16.37
N THR A 220 3.74 18.96 16.47
CA THR A 220 4.28 18.07 15.44
C THR A 220 3.17 17.30 14.73
N MET A 221 3.44 16.92 13.49
CA MET A 221 2.52 16.08 12.70
C MET A 221 2.42 14.69 13.34
N ARG A 222 1.22 14.12 13.40
CA ARG A 222 1.04 12.71 13.79
C ARG A 222 1.66 11.82 12.71
N LEU A 223 2.78 11.18 13.05
CA LEU A 223 3.62 10.45 12.12
C LEU A 223 4.06 9.10 12.69
N GLY A 224 4.20 8.11 11.82
CA GLY A 224 4.79 6.82 12.16
C GLY A 224 3.76 5.80 12.64
N THR A 225 4.24 4.73 13.26
CA THR A 225 3.37 3.65 13.75
C THR A 225 2.70 4.10 15.04
N LYS A 226 1.37 4.16 15.06
CA LYS A 226 0.56 4.46 16.23
C LYS A 226 -0.41 3.32 16.49
N LYS A 227 -0.88 3.21 17.72
CA LYS A 227 -1.82 2.17 18.13
C LYS A 227 -3.25 2.72 18.06
N THR A 228 -4.12 2.00 17.38
CA THR A 228 -5.56 2.27 17.29
C THR A 228 -6.30 1.21 18.09
N ILE A 229 -7.08 1.61 19.08
CA ILE A 229 -7.88 0.73 19.94
C ILE A 229 -9.29 0.64 19.39
N PHE A 230 -9.82 -0.57 19.21
CA PHE A 230 -11.22 -0.76 18.87
C PHE A 230 -12.11 -0.53 20.09
N VAL A 231 -13.10 0.36 19.98
CA VAL A 231 -14.00 0.70 21.08
C VAL A 231 -15.33 -0.04 21.05
N THR A 232 -15.65 -0.70 19.93
CA THR A 232 -16.86 -1.52 19.78
C THR A 232 -16.54 -2.93 19.28
N GLN A 233 -17.33 -3.89 19.76
CA GLN A 233 -17.30 -5.27 19.28
C GLN A 233 -18.03 -5.41 17.93
N LYS A 234 -19.03 -4.57 17.67
CA LYS A 234 -19.81 -4.55 16.42
C LYS A 234 -19.07 -3.70 15.37
N SER A 235 -17.95 -4.20 14.87
CA SER A 235 -17.19 -3.58 13.79
C SER A 235 -16.86 -4.61 12.72
N LYS A 236 -17.14 -4.27 11.46
CA LYS A 236 -16.73 -5.10 10.32
C LYS A 236 -15.22 -5.11 10.21
N LEU A 237 -14.58 -3.97 10.43
CA LEU A 237 -13.14 -3.85 10.29
C LEU A 237 -12.40 -4.63 11.40
N ARG A 238 -12.89 -4.58 12.65
CA ARG A 238 -12.37 -5.40 13.75
C ARG A 238 -12.39 -6.89 13.42
N GLN A 239 -13.49 -7.38 12.85
CA GLN A 239 -13.59 -8.77 12.42
C GLN A 239 -12.56 -9.10 11.31
N LEU A 240 -12.37 -8.20 10.34
CA LEU A 240 -11.36 -8.37 9.28
C LEU A 240 -9.92 -8.38 9.83
N TYR A 241 -9.66 -7.65 10.93
CA TYR A 241 -8.39 -7.73 11.67
C TYR A 241 -8.29 -8.95 12.60
N GLY A 242 -9.31 -9.81 12.65
CA GLY A 242 -9.30 -11.05 13.44
C GLY A 242 -9.76 -10.87 14.89
N ASN A 243 -10.65 -9.92 15.16
CA ASN A 243 -11.21 -9.64 16.49
C ASN A 243 -10.16 -9.25 17.55
N VAL A 244 -9.07 -8.60 17.11
CA VAL A 244 -8.08 -8.01 18.02
C VAL A 244 -8.64 -6.76 18.71
N ASP A 245 -8.11 -6.42 19.88
CA ASP A 245 -8.53 -5.23 20.63
C ASP A 245 -7.87 -3.94 20.12
N PHE A 246 -6.72 -4.06 19.47
CA PHE A 246 -6.02 -2.93 18.87
C PHE A 246 -5.23 -3.35 17.63
N VAL A 247 -4.91 -2.36 16.80
CA VAL A 247 -4.00 -2.50 15.65
C VAL A 247 -2.89 -1.47 15.73
N LYS A 248 -1.79 -1.73 15.03
CA LYS A 248 -0.68 -0.78 14.87
C LYS A 248 -0.55 -0.43 13.40
N GLU A 249 -0.87 0.81 13.05
CA GLU A 249 -0.91 1.29 11.68
C GLU A 249 -0.10 2.58 11.53
N ARG A 250 0.24 2.95 10.29
CA ARG A 250 1.10 4.11 10.02
C ARG A 250 0.28 5.36 9.73
N HIS A 251 0.57 6.43 10.44
CA HIS A 251 -0.07 7.74 10.28
C HIS A 251 0.87 8.75 9.62
N ARG A 252 0.28 9.72 8.94
CA ARG A 252 0.93 10.90 8.39
C ARG A 252 -0.10 11.98 8.10
N HIS A 253 -0.55 12.69 9.13
CA HIS A 253 -1.56 13.76 9.01
C HIS A 253 -1.47 14.73 10.20
N ARG A 254 -2.21 15.86 10.12
CA ARG A 254 -2.25 16.92 11.15
C ARG A 254 -3.64 17.21 11.70
N TYR A 255 -4.67 16.84 10.94
CA TYR A 255 -6.04 17.25 11.18
C TYR A 255 -6.86 16.05 11.62
N GLU A 256 -7.78 16.30 12.55
CA GLU A 256 -8.64 15.30 13.18
C GLU A 256 -10.10 15.72 13.17
N VAL A 257 -10.99 14.77 13.39
CA VAL A 257 -12.41 15.06 13.62
C VAL A 257 -12.55 15.92 14.87
N ASP A 258 -13.39 16.96 14.79
CA ASP A 258 -13.69 17.79 15.96
C ASP A 258 -14.37 16.94 17.05
N PRO A 259 -13.74 16.75 18.23
CA PRO A 259 -14.30 15.95 19.32
C PRO A 259 -15.70 16.41 19.75
N ARG A 260 -16.02 17.69 19.57
CA ARG A 260 -17.33 18.27 19.92
C ARG A 260 -18.47 17.72 19.04
N LEU A 261 -18.16 17.25 17.83
CA LEU A 261 -19.14 16.71 16.88
C LEU A 261 -19.30 15.20 16.98
N VAL A 262 -18.36 14.49 17.59
CA VAL A 262 -18.31 13.02 17.64
C VAL A 262 -19.65 12.44 18.09
N ARG A 263 -20.18 12.91 19.22
CA ARG A 263 -21.45 12.42 19.74
C ARG A 263 -22.62 12.63 18.77
N ALA A 264 -22.71 13.79 18.14
CA ALA A 264 -23.78 14.09 17.19
C ALA A 264 -23.68 13.22 15.92
N LEU A 265 -22.46 12.92 15.46
CA LEU A 265 -22.19 12.03 14.34
C LEU A 265 -22.60 10.59 14.66
N GLU A 266 -22.23 10.09 15.85
CA GLU A 266 -22.55 8.73 16.30
C GLU A 266 -24.05 8.55 16.52
N ASP A 267 -24.73 9.53 17.15
CA ASP A 267 -26.18 9.52 17.36
C ASP A 267 -26.96 9.51 16.04
N ALA A 268 -26.36 10.02 14.96
CA ALA A 268 -26.92 10.00 13.60
C ALA A 268 -26.51 8.77 12.77
N GLY A 269 -25.72 7.83 13.32
CA GLY A 269 -25.36 6.54 12.72
C GLY A 269 -23.97 6.45 12.09
N LEU A 270 -23.15 7.51 12.17
CA LEU A 270 -21.73 7.47 11.77
C LEU A 270 -20.86 7.16 12.99
N HIS A 271 -20.53 5.90 13.18
CA HIS A 271 -19.85 5.43 14.39
C HIS A 271 -18.32 5.48 14.28
N PHE A 272 -17.65 5.92 15.35
CA PHE A 272 -16.20 5.85 15.44
C PHE A 272 -15.79 4.59 16.21
N VAL A 273 -15.44 3.55 15.46
CA VAL A 273 -15.18 2.21 15.99
C VAL A 273 -13.74 2.00 16.47
N GLY A 274 -12.84 2.93 16.12
CA GLY A 274 -11.43 2.91 16.52
C GLY A 274 -10.94 4.29 16.93
N GLN A 275 -10.19 4.35 18.03
CA GLN A 275 -9.68 5.58 18.65
C GLN A 275 -8.21 5.43 19.02
N ASP A 276 -7.52 6.55 19.26
CA ASP A 276 -6.16 6.51 19.82
C ASP A 276 -6.15 6.05 21.29
N GLU A 277 -4.95 5.93 21.88
CA GLU A 277 -4.80 5.42 23.25
C GLU A 277 -5.42 6.34 24.29
N GLU A 278 -5.37 7.65 24.03
CA GLU A 278 -5.91 8.72 24.86
C GLU A 278 -7.43 8.93 24.67
N ARG A 279 -8.02 8.32 23.64
CA ARG A 279 -9.44 8.48 23.24
C ARG A 279 -9.82 9.92 22.86
N GLU A 280 -8.85 10.68 22.37
CA GLU A 280 -9.05 12.05 21.89
C GLU A 280 -9.28 12.07 20.38
N ARG A 281 -8.70 11.12 19.66
CA ARG A 281 -8.72 11.08 18.18
C ARG A 281 -9.52 9.91 17.68
N MET A 282 -10.40 10.18 16.72
CA MET A 282 -11.22 9.17 16.06
C MET A 282 -10.52 8.66 14.80
N GLU A 283 -10.09 7.40 14.81
CA GLU A 283 -9.18 6.88 13.79
C GLU A 283 -9.86 5.96 12.77
N ILE A 284 -10.99 5.35 13.13
CA ILE A 284 -11.76 4.46 12.25
C ILE A 284 -13.23 4.82 12.35
N LEU A 285 -13.86 5.08 11.21
CA LEU A 285 -15.32 5.24 11.12
C LEU A 285 -15.98 4.07 10.38
N GLU A 286 -17.19 3.75 10.79
CA GLU A 286 -18.11 2.84 10.09
C GLU A 286 -19.52 3.45 10.08
N LEU A 287 -20.19 3.44 8.93
CA LEU A 287 -21.58 3.88 8.83
C LEU A 287 -22.55 2.71 9.09
N GLU A 288 -23.56 2.95 9.93
CA GLU A 288 -24.66 2.01 10.15
C GLU A 288 -25.50 1.77 8.87
N ASP A 289 -26.09 0.57 8.74
CA ASP A 289 -26.98 0.18 7.63
C ASP A 289 -26.41 0.28 6.20
N HIS A 290 -25.07 0.37 6.08
CA HIS A 290 -24.34 0.38 4.82
C HIS A 290 -23.51 -0.90 4.62
N PRO A 291 -23.47 -1.51 3.41
CA PRO A 291 -22.75 -2.77 3.17
C PRO A 291 -21.25 -2.68 3.50
N TYR A 292 -20.59 -1.59 3.12
CA TYR A 292 -19.24 -1.26 3.54
C TYR A 292 -18.96 0.23 3.34
N TYR A 293 -18.98 1.01 4.41
CA TYR A 293 -18.59 2.42 4.38
C TYR A 293 -17.63 2.63 5.52
N VAL A 294 -16.34 2.56 5.20
CA VAL A 294 -15.27 2.56 6.19
C VAL A 294 -14.34 3.71 5.89
N GLY A 295 -13.93 4.43 6.93
CA GLY A 295 -12.85 5.40 6.86
C GLY A 295 -11.75 5.01 7.82
N CYS A 296 -10.49 5.22 7.44
CA CYS A 296 -9.35 5.07 8.34
C CYS A 296 -8.48 6.33 8.26
N GLN A 297 -8.03 6.86 9.39
CA GLN A 297 -7.09 7.98 9.42
C GLN A 297 -5.67 7.56 9.05
N TYR A 298 -5.28 6.35 9.47
CA TYR A 298 -4.01 5.76 9.08
C TYR A 298 -3.98 5.38 7.60
N HIS A 299 -2.79 4.99 7.14
CA HIS A 299 -2.50 4.54 5.78
C HIS A 299 -2.35 3.01 5.71
N PRO A 300 -3.46 2.26 5.54
CA PRO A 300 -3.44 0.79 5.52
C PRO A 300 -2.66 0.20 4.35
N GLU A 301 -2.34 1.00 3.34
CA GLU A 301 -1.59 0.58 2.16
C GLU A 301 -0.13 0.24 2.46
N TYR A 302 0.47 0.75 3.54
CA TYR A 302 1.89 0.51 3.83
C TYR A 302 2.16 -0.86 4.45
N LEU A 303 1.17 -1.44 5.15
CA LEU A 303 1.32 -2.74 5.82
C LEU A 303 0.82 -3.92 4.97
N THR A 304 0.27 -3.65 3.78
CA THR A 304 -0.13 -4.70 2.83
C THR A 304 1.06 -5.55 2.40
N ARG A 305 0.83 -6.84 2.18
CA ARG A 305 1.80 -7.78 1.60
C ARG A 305 1.12 -8.65 0.54
N PRO A 306 1.84 -9.16 -0.48
CA PRO A 306 1.22 -9.97 -1.53
C PRO A 306 0.48 -11.21 -1.03
N LEU A 307 0.96 -11.80 0.07
CA LEU A 307 0.36 -12.99 0.72
C LEU A 307 -0.57 -12.65 1.89
N LYS A 308 -0.60 -11.39 2.33
CA LYS A 308 -1.45 -10.90 3.43
C LYS A 308 -1.93 -9.51 3.06
N ALA A 309 -3.05 -9.46 2.34
CA ALA A 309 -3.67 -8.21 1.93
C ALA A 309 -4.09 -7.39 3.17
N SER A 310 -4.04 -6.06 3.03
CA SER A 310 -4.46 -5.15 4.09
C SER A 310 -5.98 -5.27 4.35
N PRO A 311 -6.42 -5.43 5.61
CA PRO A 311 -7.83 -5.71 5.93
C PRO A 311 -8.84 -4.67 5.41
N PRO A 312 -8.63 -3.34 5.49
CA PRO A 312 -9.56 -2.36 4.93
C PRO A 312 -9.75 -2.49 3.41
N PHE A 313 -8.69 -2.83 2.68
CA PHE A 313 -8.75 -3.05 1.23
C PHE A 313 -9.44 -4.38 0.89
N LEU A 314 -9.16 -5.44 1.65
CA LEU A 314 -9.82 -6.73 1.50
C LEU A 314 -11.33 -6.60 1.72
N GLY A 315 -11.74 -5.87 2.76
CA GLY A 315 -13.15 -5.56 3.04
C GLY A 315 -13.84 -4.84 1.89
N LEU A 316 -13.18 -3.82 1.31
CA LEU A 316 -13.71 -3.09 0.15
C LEU A 316 -13.96 -4.03 -1.03
N ILE A 317 -12.97 -4.85 -1.41
CA ILE A 317 -13.10 -5.77 -2.56
C ILE A 317 -14.19 -6.82 -2.29
N LEU A 318 -14.21 -7.41 -1.10
CA LEU A 318 -15.21 -8.41 -0.72
C LEU A 318 -16.63 -7.82 -0.77
N ALA A 319 -16.80 -6.58 -0.32
CA ALA A 319 -18.08 -5.88 -0.39
C ALA A 319 -18.48 -5.57 -1.85
N SER A 320 -17.54 -5.13 -2.67
CA SER A 320 -17.76 -4.85 -4.10
C SER A 320 -18.19 -6.07 -4.90
N ILE A 321 -17.84 -7.28 -4.45
CA ILE A 321 -18.27 -8.54 -5.10
C ILE A 321 -19.39 -9.27 -4.33
N GLY A 322 -19.97 -8.65 -3.30
CA GLY A 322 -21.07 -9.23 -2.52
C GLY A 322 -20.71 -10.46 -1.66
N LYS A 323 -19.42 -10.64 -1.33
CA LYS A 323 -18.92 -11.78 -0.55
C LYS A 323 -18.57 -11.45 0.90
N LEU A 324 -18.58 -10.18 1.30
CA LEU A 324 -18.14 -9.74 2.64
C LEU A 324 -18.87 -10.45 3.77
N ASP A 325 -20.21 -10.45 3.79
CA ASP A 325 -20.98 -11.03 4.89
C ASP A 325 -20.78 -12.55 5.03
N ASN A 326 -20.51 -13.24 3.92
CA ASN A 326 -20.20 -14.68 3.96
C ASN A 326 -18.78 -14.90 4.50
N TYR A 327 -17.82 -14.07 4.09
CA TYR A 327 -16.46 -14.12 4.60
C TYR A 327 -16.39 -13.87 6.12
N LEU A 328 -17.10 -12.86 6.61
CA LEU A 328 -17.19 -12.55 8.05
C LEU A 328 -17.84 -13.70 8.84
N ARG A 329 -18.94 -14.28 8.33
CA ARG A 329 -19.61 -15.44 8.95
C ARG A 329 -18.73 -16.69 9.04
N ARG A 330 -17.69 -16.80 8.21
CA ARG A 330 -16.74 -17.92 8.19
C ARG A 330 -15.46 -17.61 8.96
N GLU A 331 -15.51 -16.70 9.93
CA GLU A 331 -14.36 -16.28 10.73
C GLU A 331 -13.18 -15.77 9.89
N CYS A 332 -13.49 -15.02 8.81
CA CYS A 332 -12.48 -14.47 7.90
C CYS A 332 -11.59 -15.54 7.24
N ARG A 333 -12.12 -16.76 7.06
CA ARG A 333 -11.48 -17.81 6.27
C ARG A 333 -11.98 -17.75 4.83
N MET A 334 -11.04 -17.72 3.89
CA MET A 334 -11.38 -17.88 2.47
C MET A 334 -11.97 -19.26 2.24
N SER A 335 -12.93 -19.38 1.31
CA SER A 335 -13.53 -20.67 0.91
C SER A 335 -12.42 -21.69 0.58
N PRO A 336 -12.61 -23.02 0.75
CA PRO A 336 -11.67 -24.02 0.25
C PRO A 336 -11.34 -23.88 -1.24
N THR A 337 -12.28 -23.36 -2.04
CA THR A 337 -12.09 -22.99 -3.46
C THR A 337 -11.24 -21.72 -3.63
N ASP A 338 -11.17 -20.89 -2.59
CA ASP A 338 -10.44 -19.62 -2.50
C ASP A 338 -9.14 -19.71 -1.65
N SER A 339 -8.88 -20.84 -0.96
CA SER A 339 -7.78 -21.00 0.00
C SER A 339 -6.51 -21.60 -0.63
N PRO A 340 -5.30 -21.20 -0.18
CA PRO A 340 -4.02 -21.69 -0.72
C PRO A 340 -3.60 -23.09 -0.27
N ASP A 341 -4.24 -23.63 0.78
CA ASP A 341 -3.82 -24.87 1.44
C ASP A 341 -4.74 -26.06 1.14
N SER A 342 -5.73 -25.93 0.25
CA SER A 342 -6.69 -27.02 -0.03
C SER A 342 -6.28 -27.97 -1.17
N THR A 343 -5.14 -27.75 -1.83
CA THR A 343 -4.60 -28.70 -2.81
C THR A 343 -3.39 -29.45 -2.25
N ASP A 344 -3.65 -30.28 -1.26
CA ASP A 344 -2.96 -31.57 -1.15
C ASP A 344 -3.68 -32.54 -2.09
N ASP A 345 -3.52 -32.31 -3.40
CA ASP A 345 -3.90 -33.29 -4.42
C ASP A 345 -2.63 -33.75 -5.11
N GLU A 346 -2.00 -34.79 -4.54
CA GLU A 346 -0.85 -35.48 -5.10
C GLU A 346 -1.23 -36.37 -6.30
N SER A 347 -2.40 -36.18 -6.91
CA SER A 347 -2.94 -37.12 -7.89
C SER A 347 -3.45 -36.47 -9.18
N GLN A 348 -2.75 -35.48 -9.76
CA GLN A 348 -2.98 -35.14 -11.17
C GLN A 348 -1.80 -34.42 -11.85
N MET A 349 -0.81 -35.21 -12.27
CA MET A 349 0.12 -34.84 -13.34
C MET A 349 -0.28 -35.62 -14.61
N PRO A 350 -0.40 -34.97 -15.79
CA PRO A 350 -0.73 -35.66 -17.03
C PRO A 350 0.40 -36.61 -17.46
N LEU A 351 -0.02 -37.80 -17.90
CA LEU A 351 0.76 -39.02 -18.17
C LEU A 351 1.77 -38.97 -19.36
N TYR A 352 2.33 -37.82 -19.72
CA TYR A 352 3.31 -37.73 -20.81
C TYR A 352 4.72 -37.33 -20.37
N ALA A 353 5.21 -37.85 -19.25
CA ALA A 353 6.64 -37.73 -18.90
C ALA A 353 7.16 -38.96 -18.14
N ARG A 354 7.00 -40.14 -18.74
CA ARG A 354 7.84 -41.31 -18.43
C ARG A 354 8.36 -41.91 -19.72
N ARG A 355 9.53 -41.44 -20.16
CA ARG A 355 10.40 -42.23 -21.03
C ARG A 355 11.58 -42.69 -20.18
N ASP A 356 11.60 -43.99 -19.97
CA ASP A 356 12.67 -44.74 -19.30
C ASP A 356 14.02 -44.48 -20.00
N LEU A 357 14.97 -43.93 -19.26
CA LEU A 357 16.40 -44.15 -19.53
C LEU A 357 16.88 -45.15 -18.47
N ARG A 358 16.81 -46.44 -18.82
CA ARG A 358 17.52 -47.50 -18.08
C ARG A 358 19.01 -47.35 -18.36
N VAL A 359 19.79 -47.08 -17.32
CA VAL A 359 21.25 -47.25 -17.33
C VAL A 359 21.55 -48.58 -16.62
N PRO A 360 22.29 -49.53 -17.22
CA PRO A 360 22.59 -50.81 -16.59
C PRO A 360 23.69 -50.66 -15.51
N PRO A 361 23.75 -51.57 -14.52
CA PRO A 361 24.66 -51.44 -13.39
C PRO A 361 26.08 -51.86 -13.78
N VAL A 362 27.07 -51.04 -13.44
CA VAL A 362 28.49 -51.40 -13.52
C VAL A 362 28.90 -52.05 -12.20
N GLN A 363 29.46 -53.25 -12.32
CA GLN A 363 29.99 -54.09 -11.24
C GLN A 363 31.15 -53.42 -10.50
N GLY A 364 31.25 -53.75 -9.21
CA GLY A 364 32.09 -53.08 -8.24
C GLY A 364 33.60 -53.20 -8.44
N ARG A 365 34.30 -52.26 -7.79
CA ARG A 365 35.66 -52.41 -7.27
C ARG A 365 35.76 -51.57 -6.00
N THR A 366 36.10 -52.24 -4.90
CA THR A 366 36.55 -51.67 -3.63
C THR A 366 37.81 -50.83 -3.83
N PRO A 367 38.02 -49.75 -3.05
CA PRO A 367 39.35 -49.31 -2.71
C PRO A 367 39.70 -49.69 -1.28
N SER A 368 40.84 -50.37 -1.19
CA SER A 368 41.64 -50.64 -0.01
C SER A 368 42.00 -49.37 0.77
N SER A 369 42.01 -49.55 2.08
CA SER A 369 42.79 -48.84 3.11
C SER A 369 44.11 -48.23 2.63
N VAL A 370 44.28 -46.93 2.86
CA VAL A 370 45.58 -46.33 3.21
C VAL A 370 45.33 -45.23 4.23
N GLU A 371 45.75 -45.48 5.47
CA GLU A 371 45.98 -44.46 6.49
C GLU A 371 47.14 -43.56 6.06
N ALA A 372 46.96 -42.25 6.17
CA ALA A 372 48.06 -41.31 6.21
C ALA A 372 47.75 -40.24 7.27
N GLN A 373 48.32 -40.46 8.45
CA GLN A 373 48.64 -39.42 9.42
C GLN A 373 49.65 -38.46 8.80
N LEU A 374 49.53 -37.15 9.07
CA LEU A 374 50.61 -36.15 9.20
C LEU A 374 49.94 -34.78 9.47
N THR A 375 49.84 -34.38 10.74
CA THR A 375 50.62 -33.33 11.41
C THR A 375 50.24 -31.88 11.03
N ASN A 376 49.64 -31.19 11.99
CA ASN A 376 49.61 -29.72 12.10
C ASN A 376 51.02 -29.14 12.09
N PRO A 377 51.16 -27.88 11.65
CA PRO A 377 51.78 -26.91 12.52
C PRO A 377 50.86 -25.70 12.73
N ASP A 378 50.80 -25.28 13.99
CA ASP A 378 50.30 -23.99 14.43
C ASP A 378 51.05 -22.85 13.73
N ASP A 379 50.32 -21.81 13.30
CA ASP A 379 50.73 -20.45 13.66
C ASP A 379 49.55 -19.48 13.67
N ASN A 380 49.71 -18.51 14.55
CA ASN A 380 48.78 -17.58 15.14
C ASN A 380 48.16 -16.58 14.15
N GLY A 381 46.87 -16.29 14.38
CA GLY A 381 46.14 -15.22 13.71
C GLY A 381 44.82 -14.96 14.42
N ASP A 382 44.89 -14.62 15.70
CA ASP A 382 43.75 -14.34 16.58
C ASP A 382 43.04 -13.04 16.13
N LEU A 383 42.14 -13.15 15.14
CA LEU A 383 41.15 -12.12 14.84
C LEU A 383 39.83 -12.50 15.51
N ARG A 384 39.75 -12.18 16.81
CA ARG A 384 38.48 -12.09 17.53
C ARG A 384 37.59 -11.05 16.86
N PHE A 385 36.60 -11.51 16.09
CA PHE A 385 35.45 -10.67 15.76
C PHE A 385 34.56 -10.56 17.00
N PRO A 386 34.17 -9.35 17.44
CA PRO A 386 33.27 -9.21 18.57
C PRO A 386 31.92 -9.85 18.24
N LEU A 387 31.41 -10.64 19.19
CA LEU A 387 30.03 -11.12 19.21
C LEU A 387 29.10 -9.91 19.00
N LEU A 388 28.29 -9.95 17.94
CA LEU A 388 27.20 -9.00 17.71
C LEU A 388 26.20 -9.15 18.87
N PRO A 389 25.83 -8.06 19.57
CA PRO A 389 24.73 -8.10 20.52
C PRO A 389 23.40 -8.18 19.77
N ASP A 390 22.41 -8.71 20.48
CA ASP A 390 21.08 -9.03 20.00
C ASP A 390 20.34 -7.86 19.31
N THR A 391 19.53 -8.25 18.31
CA THR A 391 18.36 -7.57 17.74
C THR A 391 18.05 -6.15 18.21
N GLU A 392 18.54 -5.11 17.50
CA GLU A 392 17.87 -3.79 17.49
C GLU A 392 18.17 -2.86 16.29
N ASP A 393 18.98 -3.25 15.30
CA ASP A 393 19.39 -2.35 14.19
C ASP A 393 18.73 -2.63 12.82
N LEU A 394 17.39 -2.58 12.77
CA LEU A 394 16.62 -2.50 11.50
C LEU A 394 16.12 -1.08 11.18
N GLU A 395 16.41 -0.09 12.04
CA GLU A 395 16.02 1.30 11.84
C GLU A 395 16.95 2.08 10.89
N TYR A 396 18.24 1.73 10.84
CA TYR A 396 19.23 2.50 10.08
C TYR A 396 19.19 2.29 8.56
N THR A 397 18.79 1.11 8.08
CA THR A 397 18.74 0.82 6.63
C THR A 397 17.55 1.52 5.94
N ASN A 398 16.45 1.76 6.66
CA ASN A 398 15.32 2.52 6.13
C ASN A 398 15.56 4.04 6.13
N ALA A 399 16.33 4.56 7.10
CA ALA A 399 16.70 5.98 7.15
C ALA A 399 17.57 6.40 5.94
N ALA A 400 18.47 5.52 5.48
CA ALA A 400 19.35 5.79 4.34
C ALA A 400 18.59 5.88 3.00
N ILE A 401 17.54 5.06 2.81
CA ILE A 401 16.70 5.09 1.60
C ILE A 401 15.80 6.35 1.60
N ILE A 402 15.30 6.77 2.77
CA ILE A 402 14.48 7.99 2.90
C ILE A 402 15.34 9.25 2.71
N SER A 403 16.58 9.29 3.23
CA SER A 403 17.48 10.43 3.04
C SER A 403 17.92 10.61 1.57
N ALA A 404 17.94 9.54 0.77
CA ALA A 404 18.27 9.63 -0.66
C ALA A 404 17.12 10.23 -1.48
N ALA A 405 15.86 9.92 -1.12
CA ALA A 405 14.67 10.50 -1.76
C ALA A 405 14.55 12.01 -1.50
N SER A 406 14.80 12.47 -0.26
CA SER A 406 14.74 13.90 0.07
C SER A 406 15.83 14.74 -0.60
N ARG A 407 16.99 14.16 -0.95
CA ARG A 407 18.05 14.86 -1.70
C ARG A 407 17.75 14.99 -3.19
N MET A 408 16.98 14.06 -3.77
CA MET A 408 16.53 14.18 -5.17
C MET A 408 15.43 15.23 -5.33
N ASP A 409 14.53 15.37 -4.35
CA ASP A 409 13.47 16.40 -4.38
C ASP A 409 14.02 17.82 -4.22
N ALA A 410 15.08 18.02 -3.42
CA ALA A 410 15.73 19.32 -3.30
C ALA A 410 16.46 19.76 -4.59
N LEU A 411 16.97 18.80 -5.37
CA LEU A 411 17.68 19.05 -6.63
C LEU A 411 16.73 19.29 -7.82
N SER A 412 15.47 18.82 -7.75
CA SER A 412 14.46 19.10 -8.79
C SER A 412 13.92 20.53 -8.65
N VAL A 413 13.72 21.01 -7.41
CA VAL A 413 13.29 22.39 -7.11
C VAL A 413 14.36 23.42 -7.49
N SER A 414 15.65 23.12 -7.32
CA SER A 414 16.73 24.06 -7.69
C SER A 414 16.93 24.20 -9.21
N ARG A 415 16.51 23.22 -10.02
CA ARG A 415 16.62 23.29 -11.49
C ARG A 415 15.50 24.09 -12.15
N HIS A 416 14.38 24.34 -11.47
CA HIS A 416 13.29 25.17 -12.01
C HIS A 416 13.45 26.67 -11.75
N ASN A 417 14.29 27.08 -10.79
CA ASN A 417 14.54 28.50 -10.51
C ASN A 417 15.79 29.08 -11.22
N GLY A 418 16.50 28.28 -12.04
CA GLY A 418 17.75 28.69 -12.71
C GLY A 418 17.65 28.94 -14.22
N ALA A 419 16.46 28.84 -14.81
CA ALA A 419 16.27 28.94 -16.27
C ALA A 419 15.25 30.01 -16.65
N CYS A 420 15.43 31.25 -16.15
CA CYS A 420 14.71 32.43 -16.64
C CYS A 420 15.55 33.70 -16.43
N SER A 421 16.75 33.76 -17.01
CA SER A 421 17.48 35.03 -17.18
C SER A 421 18.65 34.86 -18.16
N ALA A 422 18.36 34.80 -19.45
CA ALA A 422 19.34 35.11 -20.49
C ALA A 422 18.63 35.44 -21.82
N SER A 423 19.21 36.42 -22.52
CA SER A 423 18.96 36.87 -23.90
C SER A 423 17.73 37.72 -24.21
N SER A 424 17.90 39.05 -24.17
CA SER A 424 17.81 39.90 -25.38
C SER A 424 18.27 41.33 -25.08
N THR A 425 19.53 41.67 -25.39
CA THR A 425 20.03 43.06 -25.46
C THR A 425 21.04 43.19 -26.60
N SER A 426 20.66 43.92 -27.64
CA SER A 426 21.47 44.58 -28.69
C SER A 426 20.47 44.96 -29.80
N GLU A 427 20.31 46.15 -30.34
CA GLU A 427 21.04 47.43 -30.42
C GLU A 427 19.96 48.50 -30.69
N GLY A 428 20.04 49.69 -30.08
CA GLY A 428 20.57 50.92 -30.71
C GLY A 428 19.40 51.79 -31.19
N SER A 429 19.35 53.11 -31.09
CA SER A 429 20.24 54.19 -30.65
C SER A 429 19.40 55.47 -30.77
N GLU A 430 19.73 56.52 -29.99
CA GLU A 430 19.35 57.93 -30.22
C GLU A 430 17.86 58.28 -30.06
N SER A 431 17.40 59.45 -29.62
CA SER A 431 17.98 60.67 -29.05
C SER A 431 16.76 61.52 -28.67
N GLU A 432 16.84 62.24 -27.55
CA GLU A 432 16.34 63.61 -27.36
C GLU A 432 14.91 64.07 -27.76
N LEU A 433 14.40 64.89 -26.84
CA LEU A 433 13.47 66.02 -27.01
C LEU A 433 11.93 65.79 -27.00
N THR A 434 11.37 66.46 -25.99
CA THR A 434 10.21 67.37 -26.01
C THR A 434 8.80 66.88 -25.67
N ARG A 435 8.35 67.47 -24.55
CA ARG A 435 6.99 67.88 -24.11
C ARG A 435 6.05 66.83 -23.52
#